data_AF-A0A957YGU7-F1
#
_entry.id   AF-A0A957YGU7-F1
#
_cell.length_a   1.000
_cell.length_b   1.000
_cell.length_c   1.000
_cell.angle_alpha   90.00
_cell.angle_beta   90.00
_cell.angle_gamma   90.00
#
_symmetry.space_group_name_H-M   'P 1'
#
loop_
_entity.id
_entity.type
_entity.pdbx_description
1 polymer ?
#
loop_
_entity_poly.entity_id
_entity_poly.type
_entity_poly.pdbx_seq_one_letter_code
_entity_poly.pdbx_strand_id
1 'polypeptide(L)'
;MTVSASSSQPAKEKIAILGGGVGALVTAFGLTESGKDYDITVYQMGWRLGGKGASGRNLDPAYHYRIEEHGLHVWAGLYDNAFGVIRQCYAELDRAPDAPLGTWQEAFKPQNFVVVEEKYKDQWYHWPFNVPTNSQLPGEPDARLFPSLWSYIEEAIEVMRYFLGQHLAAKEGAAPPPPKMDRWLKRLIDRLVDDIETAALNAGDMMLSAAQQLARRLAEADASDDDFDFGDILHWLGRGVEESVERLFLRVLTLFVDWVWEDVQDKLDTLTIRQAWIFINFAYGNIRGIVEDDLISNGFYKVDDQDYRAWLGQYLFDDDGLTVNSPLAFFVYDADFAYEDGDFSKPRISAGVTLYTIIRMAFTWKGALIWKMQAGMGDTVFTPLYRVLQKRGVKFKFFHRVKKLHVAEDKRSIDTITVGVQAKLKNPDQEYQPLITIKGLECWPSTPFYDQLVDGDALQAVNFEDWCTPDIEEIQLQTGVDFDKVVLGISIGMFPYICCDLIEQNAAWKAMVDQVRTVR
;
A
#
# COMPACT_ATOMS: atom_id res chain seq x y z
N MET A 1 26.50 -55.13 -25.82
CA MET A 1 26.21 -54.83 -24.40
C MET A 1 25.68 -53.41 -24.34
N THR A 2 24.37 -53.26 -24.27
CA THR A 2 23.67 -51.98 -24.14
C THR A 2 23.60 -51.62 -22.66
N VAL A 3 24.33 -50.59 -22.25
CA VAL A 3 24.21 -49.99 -20.92
C VAL A 3 23.05 -49.01 -20.98
N SER A 4 21.95 -49.37 -20.32
CA SER A 4 20.82 -48.49 -20.04
C SER A 4 21.27 -47.45 -19.00
N ALA A 5 21.44 -46.20 -19.43
CA ALA A 5 21.62 -45.08 -18.51
C ALA A 5 20.24 -44.68 -17.95
N SER A 6 19.95 -45.06 -16.71
CA SER A 6 18.83 -44.47 -15.98
C SER A 6 19.20 -43.03 -15.62
N SER A 7 18.73 -42.07 -16.43
CA SER A 7 18.76 -40.67 -16.03
C SER A 7 17.68 -40.44 -14.99
N SER A 8 17.99 -40.66 -13.71
CA SER A 8 17.15 -40.13 -12.63
C SER A 8 17.26 -38.62 -12.69
N GLN A 9 16.21 -37.94 -13.16
CA GLN A 9 16.10 -36.50 -12.92
C GLN A 9 16.24 -36.26 -11.41
N PRO A 10 17.00 -35.24 -10.98
CA PRO A 10 17.10 -34.90 -9.58
C PRO A 10 15.69 -34.69 -9.02
N ALA A 11 15.43 -35.22 -7.81
CA ALA A 11 14.14 -35.04 -7.16
C ALA A 11 13.86 -33.54 -7.00
N LYS A 12 12.65 -33.11 -7.37
CA LYS A 12 12.21 -31.72 -7.22
C LYS A 12 12.29 -31.31 -5.76
N GLU A 13 12.82 -30.11 -5.49
CA GLU A 13 12.81 -29.55 -4.13
C GLU A 13 11.36 -29.23 -3.74
N LYS A 14 10.91 -29.77 -2.61
CA LYS A 14 9.53 -29.67 -2.14
C LYS A 14 9.33 -28.41 -1.31
N ILE A 15 8.33 -27.61 -1.65
CA ILE A 15 8.01 -26.35 -0.96
C ILE A 15 6.62 -26.45 -0.35
N ALA A 16 6.53 -26.38 0.98
CA ALA A 16 5.26 -26.23 1.68
C ALA A 16 4.97 -24.73 1.89
N ILE A 17 3.88 -24.24 1.31
CA ILE A 17 3.39 -22.88 1.52
C ILE A 17 2.20 -22.94 2.47
N LEU A 18 2.31 -22.23 3.59
CA LEU A 18 1.33 -22.26 4.66
C LEU A 18 0.40 -21.04 4.55
N GLY A 19 -0.89 -21.29 4.31
CA GLY A 19 -1.88 -20.26 4.03
C GLY A 19 -1.95 -19.90 2.54
N GLY A 20 -3.14 -19.54 2.08
CA GLY A 20 -3.45 -19.18 0.69
C GLY A 20 -3.89 -17.73 0.53
N GLY A 21 -3.34 -16.83 1.35
CA GLY A 21 -3.48 -15.38 1.18
C GLY A 21 -2.63 -14.85 0.01
N VAL A 22 -2.79 -13.56 -0.31
CA VAL A 22 -2.10 -12.94 -1.46
C VAL A 22 -0.57 -13.10 -1.43
N GLY A 23 0.08 -12.92 -0.27
CA GLY A 23 1.54 -13.08 -0.16
C GLY A 23 2.01 -14.51 -0.48
N ALA A 24 1.23 -15.51 -0.05
CA ALA A 24 1.51 -16.91 -0.34
C ALA A 24 1.36 -17.24 -1.83
N LEU A 25 0.27 -16.79 -2.45
CA LEU A 25 -0.01 -17.06 -3.86
C LEU A 25 0.96 -16.34 -4.80
N VAL A 26 1.35 -15.10 -4.49
CA VAL A 26 2.37 -14.38 -5.26
C VAL A 26 3.76 -15.02 -5.06
N THR A 27 4.05 -15.57 -3.87
CA THR A 27 5.27 -16.36 -3.66
C THR A 27 5.28 -17.62 -4.52
N ALA A 28 4.17 -18.37 -4.53
CA ALA A 28 4.03 -19.53 -5.41
C ALA A 28 4.21 -19.14 -6.89
N PHE A 29 3.60 -18.03 -7.30
CA PHE A 29 3.70 -17.48 -8.66
C PHE A 29 5.16 -17.18 -9.02
N GLY A 30 5.88 -16.41 -8.20
CA GLY A 30 7.29 -16.12 -8.43
C GLY A 30 8.20 -17.36 -8.41
N LEU A 31 7.93 -18.34 -7.53
CA LEU A 31 8.69 -19.60 -7.50
C LEU A 31 8.51 -20.38 -8.80
N THR A 32 7.29 -20.45 -9.34
CA THR A 32 7.03 -21.12 -10.62
C THR A 32 7.68 -20.42 -11.83
N GLU A 33 8.06 -19.14 -11.70
CA GLU A 33 8.75 -18.37 -12.75
C GLU A 33 10.27 -18.39 -12.63
N SER A 34 10.81 -18.88 -11.50
CA SER A 34 12.25 -18.85 -11.23
C SER A 34 13.11 -19.73 -12.15
N GLY A 35 12.48 -20.53 -13.02
CA GLY A 35 13.14 -21.51 -13.89
C GLY A 35 13.61 -22.78 -13.17
N LYS A 36 13.41 -22.87 -11.86
CA LYS A 36 13.68 -24.07 -11.05
C LYS A 36 12.45 -24.96 -10.99
N ASP A 37 12.68 -26.26 -10.97
CA ASP A 37 11.63 -27.27 -10.92
C ASP A 37 11.29 -27.64 -9.46
N TYR A 38 10.36 -26.88 -8.87
CA TYR A 38 9.87 -27.09 -7.51
C TYR A 38 8.61 -27.96 -7.48
N ASP A 39 8.43 -28.75 -6.42
CA ASP A 39 7.15 -29.38 -6.07
C ASP A 39 6.46 -28.53 -4.98
N ILE A 40 5.51 -27.69 -5.38
CA ILE A 40 4.89 -26.70 -4.50
C ILE A 40 3.52 -27.18 -4.05
N THR A 41 3.29 -27.19 -2.72
CA THR A 41 1.98 -27.46 -2.12
C THR A 41 1.55 -26.32 -1.22
N VAL A 42 0.36 -25.76 -1.45
CA VAL A 42 -0.27 -24.74 -0.63
C VAL A 42 -1.28 -25.39 0.33
N TYR A 43 -1.09 -25.20 1.63
CA TYR A 43 -2.00 -25.68 2.67
C TYR A 43 -2.93 -24.56 3.11
N GLN A 44 -4.23 -24.74 2.91
CA GLN A 44 -5.26 -23.72 3.15
C GLN A 44 -6.30 -24.24 4.15
N MET A 45 -6.56 -23.44 5.17
CA MET A 45 -7.70 -23.61 6.07
C MET A 45 -9.01 -23.30 5.32
N GLY A 46 -10.02 -24.15 5.48
CA GLY A 46 -11.28 -24.01 4.75
C GLY A 46 -11.14 -24.24 3.25
N TRP A 47 -12.09 -23.71 2.47
CA TRP A 47 -12.33 -24.12 1.08
C TRP A 47 -11.96 -23.06 0.03
N ARG A 48 -11.57 -21.86 0.46
CA ARG A 48 -11.29 -20.73 -0.45
C ARG A 48 -9.96 -20.05 -0.16
N LEU A 49 -9.41 -19.42 -1.19
CA LEU A 49 -8.17 -18.65 -1.14
C LEU A 49 -8.43 -17.15 -0.98
N GLY A 50 -7.38 -16.40 -0.69
CA GLY A 50 -7.39 -14.93 -0.66
C GLY A 50 -7.07 -14.33 0.70
N GLY A 51 -7.24 -15.07 1.78
CA GLY A 51 -7.03 -14.56 3.15
C GLY A 51 -7.91 -13.34 3.40
N LYS A 52 -7.32 -12.21 3.83
CA LYS A 52 -8.06 -10.94 4.01
C LYS A 52 -8.70 -10.39 2.72
N GLY A 53 -8.26 -10.87 1.55
CA GLY A 53 -8.85 -10.55 0.25
C GLY A 53 -9.90 -11.55 -0.23
N ALA A 54 -10.22 -12.58 0.55
CA ALA A 54 -11.21 -13.57 0.16
C ALA A 54 -12.60 -12.92 0.01
N SER A 55 -13.29 -13.32 -1.05
CA SER A 55 -14.70 -13.00 -1.28
C SER A 55 -15.47 -14.28 -1.61
N GLY A 56 -16.77 -14.29 -1.38
CA GLY A 56 -17.66 -15.42 -1.68
C GLY A 56 -18.92 -14.98 -2.40
N ARG A 57 -19.52 -15.91 -3.14
CA ARG A 57 -20.83 -15.77 -3.78
C ARG A 57 -21.85 -16.47 -2.91
N ASN A 58 -22.84 -15.72 -2.42
CA ASN A 58 -23.92 -16.28 -1.63
C ASN A 58 -24.78 -17.19 -2.52
N LEU A 59 -24.84 -18.48 -2.18
CA LEU A 59 -25.54 -19.49 -2.96
C LEU A 59 -27.04 -19.58 -2.66
N ASP A 60 -27.54 -18.91 -1.61
CA ASP A 60 -28.97 -18.82 -1.36
C ASP A 60 -29.64 -18.01 -2.48
N PRO A 61 -30.61 -18.59 -3.21
CA PRO A 61 -31.32 -17.94 -4.31
C PRO A 61 -31.90 -16.57 -3.96
N ALA A 62 -32.24 -16.32 -2.69
CA ALA A 62 -32.78 -15.05 -2.21
C ALA A 62 -31.78 -13.88 -2.34
N TYR A 63 -30.48 -14.17 -2.38
CA TYR A 63 -29.42 -13.17 -2.44
C TYR A 63 -28.78 -13.04 -3.84
N HIS A 64 -29.28 -13.77 -4.84
CA HIS A 64 -28.88 -13.62 -6.24
C HIS A 64 -27.35 -13.63 -6.50
N TYR A 65 -26.61 -14.51 -5.82
CA TYR A 65 -25.14 -14.57 -5.91
C TYR A 65 -24.42 -13.27 -5.51
N ARG A 66 -24.98 -12.55 -4.52
CA ARG A 66 -24.35 -11.38 -3.91
C ARG A 66 -22.93 -11.73 -3.46
N ILE A 67 -22.02 -10.79 -3.71
CA ILE A 67 -20.64 -10.86 -3.25
C ILE A 67 -20.61 -10.56 -1.74
N GLU A 68 -19.92 -11.41 -1.00
CA GLU A 68 -19.66 -11.28 0.44
C GLU A 68 -18.15 -11.19 0.64
N GLU A 69 -17.67 -10.08 1.19
CA GLU A 69 -16.24 -9.80 1.42
C GLU A 69 -16.04 -9.30 2.85
N HIS A 70 -14.84 -9.50 3.39
CA HIS A 70 -14.48 -9.06 4.75
C HIS A 70 -14.38 -7.54 4.89
N GLY A 71 -14.07 -6.83 3.81
CA GLY A 71 -13.87 -5.39 3.82
C GLY A 71 -13.80 -4.84 2.41
N LEU A 72 -13.81 -3.51 2.29
CA LEU A 72 -13.65 -2.83 1.02
C LEU A 72 -12.18 -2.94 0.55
N HIS A 73 -11.94 -3.58 -0.59
CA HIS A 73 -10.61 -3.60 -1.19
C HIS A 73 -10.47 -2.53 -2.27
N VAL A 74 -9.52 -1.63 -2.06
CA VAL A 74 -9.19 -0.56 -3.00
C VAL A 74 -7.85 -0.86 -3.66
N TRP A 75 -7.83 -0.87 -4.99
CA TRP A 75 -6.62 -1.14 -5.76
C TRP A 75 -6.10 0.15 -6.40
N ALA A 76 -4.90 0.57 -6.05
CA ALA A 76 -4.37 1.86 -6.48
C ALA A 76 -3.46 1.73 -7.71
N GLY A 77 -3.46 2.76 -8.58
CA GLY A 77 -2.61 2.82 -9.78
C GLY A 77 -1.11 2.94 -9.49
N LEU A 78 -0.71 2.98 -8.22
CA LEU A 78 0.68 2.92 -7.76
C LEU A 78 1.13 1.49 -7.38
N TYR A 79 0.24 0.49 -7.47
CA TYR A 79 0.53 -0.91 -7.12
C TYR A 79 1.21 -1.65 -8.28
N ASP A 80 2.35 -1.15 -8.74
CA ASP A 80 3.06 -1.68 -9.91
C ASP A 80 3.40 -3.17 -9.79
N ASN A 81 3.83 -3.63 -8.61
CA ASN A 81 4.12 -5.03 -8.38
C ASN A 81 2.85 -5.91 -8.51
N ALA A 82 1.74 -5.45 -7.96
CA ALA A 82 0.49 -6.20 -7.98
C ALA A 82 -0.12 -6.24 -9.39
N PHE A 83 -0.09 -5.12 -10.12
CA PHE A 83 -0.48 -5.09 -11.53
C PHE A 83 0.46 -5.91 -12.42
N GLY A 84 1.77 -5.92 -12.15
CA GLY A 84 2.72 -6.75 -12.87
C GLY A 84 2.32 -8.23 -12.85
N VAL A 85 2.01 -8.75 -11.65
CA VAL A 85 1.50 -10.13 -11.48
C VAL A 85 0.16 -10.29 -12.20
N ILE A 86 -0.81 -9.40 -11.98
CA ILE A 86 -2.15 -9.53 -12.55
C ILE A 86 -2.14 -9.50 -14.09
N ARG A 87 -1.32 -8.64 -14.70
CA ARG A 87 -1.16 -8.59 -16.15
C ARG A 87 -0.68 -9.93 -16.70
N GLN A 88 0.32 -10.52 -16.05
CA GLN A 88 0.86 -11.82 -16.43
C GLN A 88 -0.17 -12.94 -16.20
N CYS A 89 -0.85 -12.95 -15.06
CA CYS A 89 -1.90 -13.92 -14.75
C CYS A 89 -3.01 -13.91 -15.80
N TYR A 90 -3.57 -12.74 -16.12
CA TYR A 90 -4.64 -12.63 -17.11
C TYR A 90 -4.18 -13.00 -18.52
N ALA A 91 -2.93 -12.65 -18.88
CA ALA A 91 -2.35 -13.07 -20.16
C ALA A 91 -2.18 -14.58 -20.27
N GLU A 92 -1.73 -15.27 -19.21
CA GLU A 92 -1.55 -16.73 -19.22
C GLU A 92 -2.86 -17.51 -19.05
N LEU A 93 -3.83 -16.91 -18.35
CA LEU A 93 -5.16 -17.49 -18.18
C LEU A 93 -5.86 -17.65 -19.54
N ASP A 94 -5.60 -16.72 -20.48
CA ASP A 94 -6.02 -16.78 -21.88
C ASP A 94 -7.47 -17.23 -22.03
N ARG A 95 -8.38 -16.52 -21.34
CA ARG A 95 -9.80 -16.84 -21.35
C ARG A 95 -10.35 -16.72 -22.78
N ALA A 96 -11.37 -17.52 -23.09
CA ALA A 96 -12.05 -17.42 -24.37
C ALA A 96 -12.51 -15.96 -24.65
N PRO A 97 -12.48 -15.47 -25.90
CA PRO A 97 -12.77 -14.06 -26.21
C PRO A 97 -14.17 -13.57 -25.77
N ASP A 98 -15.13 -14.48 -25.60
CA ASP A 98 -16.50 -14.21 -25.13
C ASP A 98 -16.67 -14.39 -23.61
N ALA A 99 -15.64 -14.86 -22.91
CA ALA A 99 -15.66 -15.00 -21.46
C ALA A 99 -15.63 -13.62 -20.79
N PRO A 100 -16.42 -13.42 -19.71
CA PRO A 100 -16.41 -12.16 -18.97
C PRO A 100 -15.05 -11.91 -18.32
N LEU A 101 -14.62 -10.65 -18.36
CA LEU A 101 -13.34 -10.22 -17.78
C LEU A 101 -12.18 -11.05 -18.35
N GLY A 102 -12.08 -11.12 -19.67
CA GLY A 102 -11.05 -11.90 -20.37
C GLY A 102 -9.67 -11.28 -20.21
N THR A 103 -9.61 -9.96 -20.08
CA THR A 103 -8.38 -9.18 -19.88
C THR A 103 -8.37 -8.48 -18.53
N TRP A 104 -7.18 -8.12 -18.03
CA TRP A 104 -7.08 -7.35 -16.79
C TRP A 104 -7.75 -5.97 -16.92
N GLN A 105 -7.73 -5.34 -18.11
CA GLN A 105 -8.40 -4.05 -18.35
C GLN A 105 -9.93 -4.15 -18.37
N GLU A 106 -10.48 -5.33 -18.62
CA GLU A 106 -11.90 -5.59 -18.39
C GLU A 106 -12.18 -5.79 -16.91
N ALA A 107 -11.30 -6.47 -16.20
CA ALA A 107 -11.43 -6.76 -14.77
C ALA A 107 -11.23 -5.52 -13.87
N PHE A 108 -10.41 -4.55 -14.29
CA PHE A 108 -10.08 -3.33 -13.55
C PHE A 108 -10.41 -2.09 -14.38
N LYS A 109 -11.27 -1.21 -13.87
CA LYS A 109 -11.65 0.06 -14.53
C LYS A 109 -11.14 1.27 -13.76
N PRO A 110 -10.59 2.30 -14.45
CA PRO A 110 -10.06 3.47 -13.78
C PRO A 110 -11.15 4.25 -13.03
N GLN A 111 -10.79 4.78 -11.86
CA GLN A 111 -11.54 5.73 -11.05
C GLN A 111 -10.57 6.79 -10.53
N ASN A 112 -10.85 8.04 -10.85
CA ASN A 112 -10.00 9.17 -10.47
C ASN A 112 -10.74 10.23 -9.63
N PHE A 113 -12.05 10.04 -9.41
CA PHE A 113 -12.82 10.83 -8.46
C PHE A 113 -12.75 10.20 -7.07
N VAL A 114 -12.20 10.93 -6.11
CA VAL A 114 -12.16 10.58 -4.69
C VAL A 114 -12.71 11.73 -3.84
N VAL A 115 -13.28 11.40 -2.70
CA VAL A 115 -13.87 12.38 -1.77
C VAL A 115 -13.28 12.13 -0.39
N VAL A 116 -12.80 13.18 0.24
CA VAL A 116 -12.50 13.20 1.68
C VAL A 116 -13.63 13.94 2.38
N GLU A 117 -14.01 13.52 3.58
CA GLU A 117 -15.11 14.14 4.34
C GLU A 117 -14.57 14.85 5.59
N GLU A 118 -15.00 16.09 5.80
CA GLU A 118 -14.73 16.84 7.03
C GLU A 118 -16.02 17.03 7.80
N LYS A 119 -16.01 16.69 9.09
CA LYS A 119 -17.07 17.11 10.01
C LYS A 119 -16.70 18.47 10.61
N TYR A 120 -17.40 19.52 10.20
CA TYR A 120 -17.20 20.89 10.68
C TYR A 120 -18.53 21.51 11.10
N LYS A 121 -18.58 22.17 12.27
CA LYS A 121 -19.83 22.75 12.85
C LYS A 121 -21.03 21.78 12.80
N ASP A 122 -20.80 20.53 13.19
CA ASP A 122 -21.76 19.42 13.17
C ASP A 122 -22.37 19.07 11.79
N GLN A 123 -21.75 19.52 10.70
CA GLN A 123 -22.13 19.19 9.33
C GLN A 123 -20.99 18.47 8.62
N TRP A 124 -21.34 17.55 7.71
CA TRP A 124 -20.38 16.88 6.84
C TRP A 124 -20.19 17.70 5.56
N TYR A 125 -18.94 17.97 5.24
CA TYR A 125 -18.54 18.65 4.02
C TYR A 125 -17.65 17.74 3.17
N HIS A 126 -17.96 17.70 1.88
CA HIS A 126 -17.20 16.92 0.91
C HIS A 126 -16.02 17.72 0.35
N TRP A 127 -14.88 17.06 0.25
CA TRP A 127 -13.67 17.54 -0.40
C TRP A 127 -13.49 16.70 -1.68
N PRO A 128 -14.10 17.12 -2.81
CA PRO A 128 -14.01 16.37 -4.05
C PRO A 128 -12.65 16.58 -4.73
N PHE A 129 -11.95 15.50 -5.03
CA PHE A 129 -10.73 15.51 -5.84
C PHE A 129 -10.97 14.78 -7.16
N ASN A 130 -10.75 15.51 -8.25
CA ASN A 130 -10.61 14.92 -9.59
C ASN A 130 -9.13 14.74 -9.88
N VAL A 131 -8.58 13.60 -9.48
CA VAL A 131 -7.16 13.32 -9.69
C VAL A 131 -6.88 13.20 -11.18
N PRO A 132 -5.84 13.85 -11.73
CA PRO A 132 -5.52 13.74 -13.15
C PRO A 132 -5.23 12.29 -13.56
N THR A 133 -5.61 11.92 -14.77
CA THR A 133 -5.21 10.64 -15.38
C THR A 133 -3.96 10.83 -16.23
N ASN A 134 -3.24 9.75 -16.53
CA ASN A 134 -2.11 9.77 -17.45
C ASN A 134 -2.15 8.56 -18.40
N SER A 135 -1.29 8.55 -19.41
CA SER A 135 -1.25 7.47 -20.41
C SER A 135 -0.47 6.23 -19.97
N GLN A 136 0.13 6.24 -18.79
CA GLN A 136 0.92 5.12 -18.28
C GLN A 136 -0.02 4.00 -17.81
N LEU A 137 0.45 2.76 -17.81
CA LEU A 137 -0.27 1.64 -17.21
C LEU A 137 0.51 1.08 -16.02
N PRO A 138 -0.16 0.77 -14.91
CA PRO A 138 0.52 0.18 -13.77
C PRO A 138 1.04 -1.22 -14.11
N GLY A 139 2.21 -1.56 -13.55
CA GLY A 139 2.85 -2.86 -13.77
C GLY A 139 3.56 -3.04 -15.12
N GLU A 140 3.78 -1.96 -15.88
CA GLU A 140 4.71 -1.97 -17.02
C GLU A 140 6.17 -2.07 -16.53
N PRO A 141 7.09 -2.69 -17.29
CA PRO A 141 8.48 -2.87 -16.86
C PRO A 141 9.21 -1.56 -16.49
N ASP A 142 8.96 -0.49 -17.24
CA ASP A 142 9.57 0.85 -17.05
C ASP A 142 8.89 1.68 -15.96
N ALA A 143 7.77 1.18 -15.40
CA ALA A 143 6.96 1.86 -14.38
C ALA A 143 7.65 1.94 -12.99
N ARG A 144 8.87 1.41 -12.87
CA ARG A 144 9.63 1.21 -11.62
C ARG A 144 10.62 2.33 -11.29
N LEU A 145 10.76 3.35 -12.14
CA LEU A 145 11.61 4.51 -11.86
C LEU A 145 10.83 5.51 -10.99
N PHE A 146 11.32 5.75 -9.79
CA PHE A 146 10.78 6.77 -8.89
C PHE A 146 11.64 8.03 -9.00
N PRO A 147 11.04 9.20 -9.25
CA PRO A 147 11.72 10.48 -9.08
C PRO A 147 12.36 10.62 -7.69
N SER A 148 13.33 11.52 -7.56
CA SER A 148 13.92 11.85 -6.27
C SER A 148 12.90 12.49 -5.34
N LEU A 149 13.18 12.50 -4.03
CA LEU A 149 12.30 13.18 -3.08
C LEU A 149 12.17 14.67 -3.36
N TRP A 150 13.23 15.32 -3.84
CA TRP A 150 13.17 16.71 -4.30
C TRP A 150 12.25 16.91 -5.50
N SER A 151 12.19 15.96 -6.44
CA SER A 151 11.20 16.02 -7.53
C SER A 151 9.76 15.94 -6.99
N TYR A 152 9.50 15.11 -5.97
CA TYR A 152 8.17 15.07 -5.35
C TYR A 152 7.86 16.34 -4.55
N ILE A 153 8.86 16.95 -3.92
CA ILE A 153 8.72 18.25 -3.24
C ILE A 153 8.38 19.34 -4.28
N GLU A 154 8.99 19.32 -5.45
CA GLU A 154 8.66 20.22 -6.55
C GLU A 154 7.19 20.11 -6.98
N GLU A 155 6.69 18.89 -7.17
CA GLU A 155 5.27 18.64 -7.48
C GLU A 155 4.34 19.06 -6.33
N ALA A 156 4.74 18.85 -5.07
CA ALA A 156 3.98 19.30 -3.91
C ALA A 156 3.83 20.83 -3.87
N ILE A 157 4.85 21.59 -4.30
CA ILE A 157 4.79 23.05 -4.41
C ILE A 157 3.76 23.50 -5.45
N GLU A 158 3.63 22.78 -6.57
CA GLU A 158 2.58 23.06 -7.56
C GLU A 158 1.17 22.78 -7.01
N VAL A 159 1.03 21.74 -6.19
CA VAL A 159 -0.24 21.50 -5.46
C VAL A 159 -0.53 22.63 -4.47
N MET A 160 0.48 23.12 -3.72
CA MET A 160 0.32 24.30 -2.85
C MET A 160 -0.11 25.53 -3.65
N ARG A 161 0.44 25.74 -4.85
CA ARG A 161 0.07 26.84 -5.76
C ARG A 161 -1.39 26.73 -6.20
N TYR A 162 -1.87 25.53 -6.50
CA TYR A 162 -3.29 25.30 -6.82
C TYR A 162 -4.20 25.74 -5.67
N PHE A 163 -3.90 25.33 -4.43
CA PHE A 163 -4.70 25.73 -3.27
C PHE A 163 -4.57 27.21 -2.91
N LEU A 164 -3.40 27.81 -3.13
CA LEU A 164 -3.24 29.26 -3.05
C LEU A 164 -4.20 29.95 -4.04
N GLY A 165 -4.27 29.49 -5.28
CA GLY A 165 -5.21 30.00 -6.28
C GLY A 165 -6.67 29.91 -5.85
N GLN A 166 -7.08 28.78 -5.25
CA GLN A 166 -8.44 28.60 -4.70
C GLN A 166 -8.74 29.61 -3.58
N HIS A 167 -7.79 29.82 -2.66
CA HIS A 167 -7.90 30.84 -1.61
C HIS A 167 -8.03 32.25 -2.21
N LEU A 168 -7.11 32.62 -3.13
CA LEU A 168 -7.12 33.93 -3.77
C LEU A 168 -8.40 34.21 -4.57
N ALA A 169 -9.02 33.17 -5.14
CA ALA A 169 -10.30 33.30 -5.85
C ALA A 169 -11.50 33.42 -4.90
N ALA A 170 -11.43 32.81 -3.71
CA ALA A 170 -12.52 32.81 -2.73
C ALA A 170 -12.51 34.03 -1.80
N LYS A 171 -11.38 34.71 -1.64
CA LYS A 171 -11.24 35.82 -0.70
C LYS A 171 -11.86 37.12 -1.22
N GLU A 172 -12.36 37.91 -0.28
CA GLU A 172 -12.72 39.31 -0.51
C GLU A 172 -11.59 40.23 -0.04
N GLY A 173 -11.28 41.29 -0.80
CA GLY A 173 -10.27 42.28 -0.47
C GLY A 173 -8.89 42.05 -1.11
N ALA A 174 -7.98 42.98 -0.87
CA ALA A 174 -6.62 42.92 -1.40
C ALA A 174 -5.79 41.84 -0.69
N ALA A 175 -4.80 41.27 -1.39
CA ALA A 175 -3.82 40.40 -0.76
C ALA A 175 -3.00 41.14 0.30
N PRO A 176 -2.48 40.43 1.33
CA PRO A 176 -1.61 41.06 2.31
C PRO A 176 -0.35 41.60 1.61
N PRO A 177 0.26 42.64 2.19
CA PRO A 177 1.51 43.18 1.66
C PRO A 177 2.58 42.08 1.61
N PRO A 178 3.60 42.20 0.74
CA PRO A 178 4.71 41.27 0.72
C PRO A 178 5.36 41.14 2.11
N PRO A 179 5.79 39.94 2.51
CA PRO A 179 6.36 39.73 3.84
C PRO A 179 7.64 40.54 4.01
N LYS A 180 7.93 40.95 5.26
CA LYS A 180 9.20 41.61 5.58
C LYS A 180 10.32 40.57 5.48
N MET A 181 11.30 40.83 4.61
CA MET A 181 12.46 39.96 4.45
C MET A 181 13.75 40.76 4.25
N ASP A 182 14.88 40.10 4.45
CA ASP A 182 16.19 40.70 4.23
C ASP A 182 16.37 41.14 2.77
N ARG A 183 17.06 42.27 2.56
CA ARG A 183 17.30 42.81 1.21
C ARG A 183 18.04 41.84 0.28
N TRP A 184 18.94 41.03 0.83
CA TRP A 184 19.69 40.05 0.04
C TRP A 184 18.78 38.88 -0.37
N LEU A 185 17.92 38.40 0.53
CA LEU A 185 16.96 37.33 0.25
C LEU A 185 15.93 37.76 -0.79
N LYS A 186 15.45 39.02 -0.69
CA LYS A 186 14.58 39.59 -1.73
C LYS A 186 15.25 39.57 -3.10
N ARG A 187 16.50 40.05 -3.21
CA ARG A 187 17.25 40.06 -4.49
C ARG A 187 17.46 38.65 -5.03
N LEU A 188 17.64 37.66 -4.15
CA LEU A 188 17.77 36.27 -4.54
C LEU A 188 16.46 35.73 -5.11
N ILE A 189 15.34 35.95 -4.42
CA ILE A 189 14.01 35.56 -4.92
C ILE A 189 13.73 36.23 -6.26
N ASP A 190 13.93 37.55 -6.37
CA ASP A 190 13.74 38.30 -7.61
C ASP A 190 14.58 37.68 -8.76
N ARG A 191 15.83 37.29 -8.48
CA ARG A 191 16.72 36.66 -9.47
C ARG A 191 16.33 35.23 -9.84
N LEU A 192 15.86 34.43 -8.88
CA LEU A 192 15.34 33.10 -9.18
C LEU A 192 14.14 33.25 -10.13
N VAL A 193 13.22 34.16 -9.82
CA VAL A 193 11.98 34.33 -10.58
C VAL A 193 12.15 35.19 -11.86
N ASP A 194 13.34 35.72 -12.15
CA ASP A 194 13.60 36.71 -13.23
C ASP A 194 13.28 36.19 -14.65
N ASP A 195 13.34 34.87 -14.87
CA ASP A 195 12.99 34.21 -16.14
C ASP A 195 11.47 33.97 -16.31
N ILE A 196 10.67 34.25 -15.28
CA ILE A 196 9.21 34.17 -15.30
C ILE A 196 8.68 35.58 -15.54
N GLU A 197 7.57 35.77 -16.27
CA GLU A 197 6.93 37.08 -16.44
C GLU A 197 6.47 37.65 -15.07
N THR A 198 7.41 38.29 -14.36
CA THR A 198 7.32 38.75 -12.97
C THR A 198 6.26 39.83 -12.75
N ALA A 199 5.84 40.52 -13.81
CA ALA A 199 4.87 41.60 -13.74
C ALA A 199 3.44 41.15 -13.34
N ALA A 200 3.15 39.84 -13.32
CA ALA A 200 1.82 39.30 -13.03
C ALA A 200 1.71 38.48 -11.72
N LEU A 201 2.81 38.20 -11.02
CA LEU A 201 2.79 37.33 -9.83
C LEU A 201 2.49 38.11 -8.55
N ASN A 202 1.69 37.52 -7.66
CA ASN A 202 1.56 38.01 -6.28
C ASN A 202 2.74 37.52 -5.42
N ALA A 203 2.89 38.08 -4.21
CA ALA A 203 4.00 37.74 -3.31
C ALA A 203 4.07 36.24 -2.98
N GLY A 204 2.93 35.57 -2.81
CA GLY A 204 2.86 34.13 -2.58
C GLY A 204 3.41 33.33 -3.75
N ASP A 205 2.99 33.65 -4.97
CA ASP A 205 3.48 33.00 -6.19
C ASP A 205 4.99 33.19 -6.39
N MET A 206 5.52 34.39 -6.11
CA MET A 206 6.96 34.65 -6.16
C MET A 206 7.74 33.72 -5.21
N MET A 207 7.26 33.54 -3.98
CA MET A 207 7.91 32.66 -3.00
C MET A 207 7.81 31.19 -3.39
N LEU A 208 6.64 30.73 -3.87
CA LEU A 208 6.48 29.35 -4.35
C LEU A 208 7.37 29.08 -5.57
N SER A 209 7.48 30.01 -6.53
CA SER A 209 8.36 29.86 -7.68
C SER A 209 9.85 29.85 -7.29
N ALA A 210 10.25 30.65 -6.31
CA ALA A 210 11.62 30.57 -5.77
C ALA A 210 11.88 29.24 -5.06
N ALA A 211 10.94 28.76 -4.23
CA ALA A 211 11.04 27.46 -3.56
C ALA A 211 11.11 26.31 -4.56
N GLN A 212 10.28 26.34 -5.62
CA GLN A 212 10.27 25.36 -6.69
C GLN A 212 11.62 25.29 -7.42
N GLN A 213 12.22 26.44 -7.74
CA GLN A 213 13.53 26.46 -8.40
C GLN A 213 14.66 25.93 -7.51
N LEU A 214 14.59 26.20 -6.20
CA LEU A 214 15.54 25.62 -5.25
C LEU A 214 15.36 24.09 -5.19
N ALA A 215 14.12 23.60 -5.06
CA ALA A 215 13.81 22.16 -5.05
C ALA A 215 14.25 21.47 -6.34
N ARG A 216 14.00 22.08 -7.50
CA ARG A 216 14.44 21.55 -8.80
C ARG A 216 15.95 21.42 -8.91
N ARG A 217 16.70 22.45 -8.48
CA ARG A 217 18.17 22.39 -8.47
C ARG A 217 18.71 21.32 -7.53
N LEU A 218 18.05 21.11 -6.38
CA LEU A 218 18.37 20.02 -5.47
C LEU A 218 18.07 18.66 -6.10
N ALA A 219 16.96 18.52 -6.83
CA ALA A 219 16.63 17.31 -7.58
C ALA A 219 17.65 17.02 -8.70
N GLU A 220 18.11 18.06 -9.40
CA GLU A 220 19.14 17.95 -10.44
C GLU A 220 20.50 17.52 -9.84
N ALA A 221 20.87 18.08 -8.68
CA ALA A 221 22.09 17.70 -7.96
C ALA A 221 22.04 16.24 -7.46
N ASP A 222 20.90 15.79 -6.93
CA ASP A 222 20.69 14.38 -6.53
C ASP A 222 20.78 13.42 -7.73
N ALA A 223 20.44 13.88 -8.93
CA ALA A 223 20.43 13.05 -10.15
C ALA A 223 21.79 12.99 -10.86
N SER A 224 22.70 13.93 -10.58
CA SER A 224 24.05 13.97 -11.16
C SER A 224 25.09 13.39 -10.19
N ASP A 225 25.96 12.49 -10.66
CA ASP A 225 27.17 12.06 -9.92
C ASP A 225 28.23 13.18 -9.77
N ASP A 226 27.97 14.37 -10.32
CA ASP A 226 28.83 15.54 -10.25
C ASP A 226 28.47 16.42 -9.04
N ASP A 227 29.48 16.85 -8.27
CA ASP A 227 29.35 17.93 -7.29
C ASP A 227 28.95 19.23 -8.02
N PHE A 228 27.65 19.47 -8.16
CA PHE A 228 27.16 20.73 -8.70
C PHE A 228 27.51 21.86 -7.71
N ASP A 229 28.42 22.76 -8.09
CA ASP A 229 28.96 23.79 -7.21
C ASP A 229 27.92 24.92 -6.95
N PHE A 230 27.06 24.68 -5.96
CA PHE A 230 26.16 25.69 -5.39
C PHE A 230 26.91 26.86 -4.74
N GLY A 231 28.20 26.66 -4.44
CA GLY A 231 29.11 27.67 -3.94
C GLY A 231 29.13 28.88 -4.85
N ASP A 232 29.08 28.75 -6.18
CA ASP A 232 29.14 29.92 -7.07
C ASP A 232 27.95 30.88 -6.94
N ILE A 233 26.74 30.37 -6.66
CA ILE A 233 25.55 31.21 -6.48
C ILE A 233 25.57 31.89 -5.10
N LEU A 234 25.88 31.12 -4.05
CA LEU A 234 25.97 31.63 -2.67
C LEU A 234 27.17 32.58 -2.48
N HIS A 235 28.31 32.26 -3.09
CA HIS A 235 29.53 33.06 -3.09
C HIS A 235 29.34 34.37 -3.88
N TRP A 236 28.48 34.39 -4.92
CA TRP A 236 28.08 35.61 -5.64
C TRP A 236 27.12 36.50 -4.84
N LEU A 237 26.25 35.93 -3.99
CA LEU A 237 25.30 36.68 -3.15
C LEU A 237 25.96 37.38 -1.95
N GLY A 238 27.22 37.06 -1.67
CA GLY A 238 28.07 37.78 -0.73
C GLY A 238 28.73 36.84 0.29
N ARG A 239 29.99 37.14 0.65
CA ARG A 239 30.72 36.43 1.72
C ARG A 239 29.91 36.47 3.03
N GLY A 240 29.46 35.31 3.52
CA GLY A 240 28.87 35.18 4.87
C GLY A 240 27.59 34.36 4.99
N VAL A 241 27.07 33.79 3.91
CA VAL A 241 25.94 32.84 3.99
C VAL A 241 26.49 31.44 4.28
N GLU A 242 26.53 31.04 5.56
CA GLU A 242 26.81 29.65 6.01
C GLU A 242 25.54 28.77 5.99
N GLU A 243 24.56 29.13 5.16
CA GLU A 243 23.25 28.47 5.07
C GLU A 243 23.27 27.47 3.92
N SER A 244 22.81 26.24 4.16
CA SER A 244 22.65 25.24 3.10
C SER A 244 21.44 25.56 2.23
N VAL A 245 21.40 25.02 1.01
CA VAL A 245 20.31 25.27 0.05
C VAL A 245 18.98 24.79 0.60
N GLU A 246 18.97 23.69 1.33
CA GLU A 246 17.80 23.11 2.00
C GLU A 246 17.27 24.07 3.08
N ARG A 247 18.14 24.69 3.87
CA ARG A 247 17.72 25.71 4.87
C ARG A 247 17.17 26.96 4.19
N LEU A 248 17.80 27.42 3.11
CA LEU A 248 17.28 28.52 2.31
C LEU A 248 15.90 28.18 1.72
N PHE A 249 15.73 26.97 1.20
CA PHE A 249 14.45 26.47 0.71
C PHE A 249 13.37 26.51 1.79
N LEU A 250 13.65 25.95 2.98
CA LEU A 250 12.72 25.97 4.11
C LEU A 250 12.41 27.39 4.57
N ARG A 251 13.40 28.30 4.54
CA ARG A 251 13.20 29.70 4.90
C ARG A 251 12.24 30.41 3.93
N VAL A 252 12.39 30.20 2.62
CA VAL A 252 11.47 30.74 1.62
C VAL A 252 10.06 30.16 1.80
N LEU A 253 9.97 28.85 2.04
CA LEU A 253 8.68 28.18 2.23
C LEU A 253 7.99 28.63 3.53
N THR A 254 8.74 28.88 4.59
CA THR A 254 8.21 29.41 5.86
C THR A 254 7.69 30.84 5.68
N LEU A 255 8.42 31.72 4.99
CA LEU A 255 7.93 33.07 4.65
C LEU A 255 6.64 33.03 3.84
N PHE A 256 6.50 32.04 2.95
CA PHE A 256 5.26 31.82 2.20
C PHE A 256 4.10 31.45 3.13
N VAL A 257 4.27 30.47 4.01
CA VAL A 257 3.21 30.02 4.91
C VAL A 257 2.83 31.11 5.91
N ASP A 258 3.79 31.83 6.47
CA ASP A 258 3.56 33.00 7.33
C ASP A 258 2.67 34.04 6.62
N TRP A 259 3.00 34.36 5.36
CA TRP A 259 2.26 35.32 4.55
C TRP A 259 0.83 34.84 4.22
N VAL A 260 0.64 33.54 3.96
CA VAL A 260 -0.71 32.98 3.77
C VAL A 260 -1.49 33.06 5.07
N TRP A 261 -0.88 32.70 6.21
CA TRP A 261 -1.52 32.75 7.52
C TRP A 261 -2.05 34.14 7.87
N GLU A 262 -1.23 35.17 7.63
CA GLU A 262 -1.64 36.57 7.82
C GLU A 262 -2.94 36.92 7.06
N ASP A 263 -3.18 36.31 5.89
CA ASP A 263 -4.39 36.52 5.09
C ASP A 263 -5.59 35.69 5.56
N VAL A 264 -5.35 34.46 6.06
CA VAL A 264 -6.41 33.47 6.28
C VAL A 264 -6.90 33.36 7.71
N GLN A 265 -6.09 33.74 8.72
CA GLN A 265 -6.36 33.42 10.13
C GLN A 265 -7.75 33.87 10.61
N ASP A 266 -8.22 35.04 10.16
CA ASP A 266 -9.54 35.59 10.52
C ASP A 266 -10.67 35.17 9.57
N LYS A 267 -10.39 34.30 8.59
CA LYS A 267 -11.29 33.93 7.48
C LYS A 267 -11.58 32.42 7.39
N LEU A 268 -11.16 31.64 8.38
CA LEU A 268 -11.32 30.18 8.42
C LEU A 268 -12.78 29.70 8.56
N ASP A 269 -13.74 30.61 8.73
CA ASP A 269 -15.17 30.31 8.63
C ASP A 269 -15.63 30.04 7.19
N THR A 270 -14.91 30.57 6.19
CA THR A 270 -15.15 30.29 4.78
C THR A 270 -14.53 28.95 4.42
N LEU A 271 -15.37 27.95 4.11
CA LEU A 271 -14.93 26.57 3.88
C LEU A 271 -13.80 26.45 2.85
N THR A 272 -13.88 27.15 1.71
CA THR A 272 -12.83 27.11 0.68
C THR A 272 -11.49 27.66 1.18
N ILE A 273 -11.50 28.74 1.97
CA ILE A 273 -10.29 29.33 2.55
C ILE A 273 -9.70 28.38 3.60
N ARG A 274 -10.55 27.81 4.46
CA ARG A 274 -10.18 26.81 5.45
C ARG A 274 -9.53 25.59 4.82
N GLN A 275 -10.14 25.03 3.78
CA GLN A 275 -9.63 23.87 3.04
C GLN A 275 -8.27 24.17 2.39
N ALA A 276 -8.14 25.34 1.74
CA ALA A 276 -6.89 25.77 1.14
C ALA A 276 -5.77 25.92 2.19
N TRP A 277 -6.08 26.53 3.34
CA TRP A 277 -5.14 26.65 4.45
C TRP A 277 -4.68 25.28 4.97
N ILE A 278 -5.62 24.38 5.28
CA ILE A 278 -5.31 23.03 5.76
C ILE A 278 -4.37 22.32 4.78
N PHE A 279 -4.64 22.40 3.47
CA PHE A 279 -3.77 21.78 2.46
C PHE A 279 -2.37 22.39 2.43
N ILE A 280 -2.28 23.72 2.43
CA ILE A 280 -1.00 24.44 2.41
C ILE A 280 -0.17 24.08 3.65
N ASN A 281 -0.76 24.14 4.85
CA ASN A 281 -0.06 23.82 6.08
C ASN A 281 0.31 22.32 6.15
N PHE A 282 -0.57 21.43 5.66
CA PHE A 282 -0.30 20.00 5.60
C PHE A 282 0.89 19.67 4.69
N ALA A 283 0.94 20.25 3.49
CA ALA A 283 2.06 20.10 2.57
C ALA A 283 3.35 20.68 3.17
N TYR A 284 3.27 21.86 3.78
CA TYR A 284 4.40 22.50 4.47
C TYR A 284 4.98 21.62 5.58
N GLY A 285 4.15 21.12 6.50
CA GLY A 285 4.63 20.28 7.60
C GLY A 285 5.31 19.00 7.13
N ASN A 286 4.75 18.34 6.10
CA ASN A 286 5.37 17.16 5.50
C ASN A 286 6.72 17.49 4.85
N ILE A 287 6.78 18.53 4.01
CA ILE A 287 8.02 18.96 3.34
C ILE A 287 9.08 19.34 4.37
N ARG A 288 8.72 20.18 5.35
CA ARG A 288 9.62 20.64 6.40
C ARG A 288 10.14 19.47 7.23
N GLY A 289 9.28 18.55 7.64
CA GLY A 289 9.69 17.35 8.37
C GLY A 289 10.63 16.47 7.56
N ILE A 290 10.35 16.24 6.27
CA ILE A 290 11.23 15.46 5.38
C ILE A 290 12.65 16.05 5.31
N VAL A 291 12.76 17.38 5.22
CA VAL A 291 14.05 18.07 5.14
C VAL A 291 14.74 18.17 6.50
N GLU A 292 14.05 18.61 7.56
CA GLU A 292 14.65 18.82 8.89
C GLU A 292 15.07 17.49 9.56
N ASP A 293 14.32 16.41 9.34
CA ASP A 293 14.70 15.07 9.80
C ASP A 293 15.64 14.34 8.84
N ASP A 294 16.13 14.99 7.77
CA ASP A 294 17.10 14.39 6.84
C ASP A 294 16.61 13.03 6.29
N LEU A 295 15.31 12.96 5.94
CA LEU A 295 14.69 11.74 5.39
C LEU A 295 15.09 11.50 3.94
N ILE A 296 15.63 12.53 3.28
CA ILE A 296 16.10 12.46 1.89
C ILE A 296 17.31 11.54 1.80
N SER A 297 18.29 11.71 2.68
CA SER A 297 19.51 10.88 2.69
C SER A 297 19.36 9.59 3.49
N ASN A 298 18.52 9.57 4.54
CA ASN A 298 18.41 8.41 5.45
C ASN A 298 17.17 7.53 5.21
N GLY A 299 16.23 7.96 4.37
CA GLY A 299 14.99 7.26 4.10
C GLY A 299 13.96 7.35 5.23
N PHE A 300 12.71 6.99 4.91
CA PHE A 300 11.57 7.14 5.81
C PHE A 300 11.60 6.24 7.05
N TYR A 301 12.38 5.15 7.03
CA TYR A 301 12.48 4.25 8.19
C TYR A 301 13.07 4.92 9.43
N LYS A 302 13.74 6.08 9.28
CA LYS A 302 14.26 6.88 10.39
C LYS A 302 13.17 7.34 11.36
N VAL A 303 11.93 7.45 10.90
CA VAL A 303 10.77 7.92 11.70
C VAL A 303 9.68 6.85 11.81
N ASP A 304 10.00 5.58 11.52
CA ASP A 304 9.03 4.48 11.51
C ASP A 304 8.47 4.14 12.90
N ASP A 305 9.22 4.50 13.95
CA ASP A 305 8.87 4.31 15.36
C ASP A 305 7.96 5.41 15.92
N GLN A 306 7.74 6.48 15.16
CA GLN A 306 6.89 7.61 15.55
C GLN A 306 5.48 7.45 14.99
N ASP A 307 4.50 7.97 15.73
CA ASP A 307 3.14 8.16 15.20
C ASP A 307 3.14 9.31 14.18
N TYR A 308 2.49 9.11 13.03
CA TYR A 308 2.50 10.11 11.94
C TYR A 308 1.97 11.48 12.38
N ARG A 309 0.90 11.56 13.17
CA ARG A 309 0.32 12.86 13.56
C ARG A 309 1.18 13.55 14.61
N ALA A 310 1.74 12.79 15.54
CA ALA A 310 2.70 13.29 16.51
C ALA A 310 3.98 13.81 15.83
N TRP A 311 4.47 13.12 14.80
CA TRP A 311 5.59 13.56 13.98
C TRP A 311 5.25 14.82 13.18
N LEU A 312 4.15 14.79 12.40
CA LEU A 312 3.72 15.92 11.57
C LEU A 312 3.51 17.20 12.40
N GLY A 313 2.91 17.07 13.59
CA GLY A 313 2.65 18.18 14.50
C GLY A 313 3.89 18.97 14.95
N GLN A 314 5.10 18.39 14.86
CA GLN A 314 6.36 19.08 15.19
C GLN A 314 6.78 20.09 14.12
N TYR A 315 6.31 19.92 12.88
CA TYR A 315 6.76 20.70 11.72
C TYR A 315 5.69 21.62 11.13
N LEU A 316 4.41 21.41 11.47
CA LEU A 316 3.31 22.26 11.02
C LEU A 316 3.50 23.72 11.49
N PHE A 317 2.93 24.64 10.73
CA PHE A 317 2.66 25.99 11.22
C PHE A 317 1.58 25.90 12.31
N ASP A 318 1.75 26.67 13.39
CA ASP A 318 0.84 26.67 14.53
C ASP A 318 -0.50 27.33 14.17
N ASP A 319 -1.51 26.50 13.92
CA ASP A 319 -2.87 26.90 13.56
C ASP A 319 -3.92 26.43 14.57
N ASP A 320 -3.54 26.40 15.85
CA ASP A 320 -4.35 25.92 16.97
C ASP A 320 -4.83 24.46 16.80
N GLY A 321 -4.01 23.66 16.11
CA GLY A 321 -4.26 22.24 15.88
C GLY A 321 -5.31 21.96 14.78
N LEU A 322 -5.65 22.95 13.96
CA LEU A 322 -6.56 22.77 12.84
C LEU A 322 -6.03 21.72 11.85
N THR A 323 -4.79 21.85 11.40
CA THR A 323 -4.27 20.98 10.33
C THR A 323 -3.95 19.56 10.83
N VAL A 324 -3.36 19.41 12.01
CA VAL A 324 -3.02 18.08 12.58
C VAL A 324 -4.26 17.23 12.91
N ASN A 325 -5.43 17.89 13.09
CA ASN A 325 -6.71 17.25 13.31
C ASN A 325 -7.61 17.23 12.06
N SER A 326 -7.07 17.62 10.90
CA SER A 326 -7.82 17.66 9.66
C SER A 326 -8.01 16.26 9.04
N PRO A 327 -8.99 16.08 8.16
CA PRO A 327 -9.16 14.83 7.42
C PRO A 327 -7.93 14.39 6.63
N LEU A 328 -7.06 15.32 6.19
CA LEU A 328 -5.82 14.95 5.49
C LEU A 328 -4.82 14.26 6.41
N ALA A 329 -4.72 14.71 7.67
CA ALA A 329 -3.85 14.09 8.66
C ALA A 329 -4.37 12.72 9.13
N PHE A 330 -5.69 12.52 9.09
CA PHE A 330 -6.34 11.26 9.45
C PHE A 330 -6.50 10.27 8.28
N PHE A 331 -6.38 10.73 7.04
CA PHE A 331 -6.73 9.97 5.84
C PHE A 331 -6.18 8.53 5.83
N VAL A 332 -4.89 8.35 6.14
CA VAL A 332 -4.26 7.02 6.12
C VAL A 332 -4.71 6.16 7.31
N TYR A 333 -5.00 6.76 8.48
CA TYR A 333 -5.58 6.04 9.61
C TYR A 333 -6.95 5.46 9.27
N ASP A 334 -7.79 6.27 8.62
CA ASP A 334 -9.14 5.86 8.21
C ASP A 334 -9.09 4.83 7.08
N ALA A 335 -8.18 5.00 6.11
CA ALA A 335 -8.02 4.09 4.99
C ALA A 335 -7.55 2.69 5.42
N ASP A 336 -6.64 2.62 6.40
CA ASP A 336 -6.04 1.36 6.88
C ASP A 336 -6.69 0.82 8.16
N PHE A 337 -7.72 1.50 8.68
CA PHE A 337 -8.34 1.21 9.99
C PHE A 337 -7.31 1.18 11.14
N ALA A 338 -6.34 2.09 11.12
CA ALA A 338 -5.18 2.11 12.03
C ALA A 338 -5.53 2.69 13.42
N TYR A 339 -6.41 1.97 14.12
CA TYR A 339 -6.93 2.31 15.45
C TYR A 339 -6.68 1.16 16.41
N GLU A 340 -6.01 1.44 17.53
CA GLU A 340 -5.70 0.41 18.53
C GLU A 340 -7.00 -0.23 19.04
N ASP A 341 -7.12 -1.56 18.90
CA ASP A 341 -8.32 -2.34 19.24
C ASP A 341 -9.63 -1.84 18.58
N GLY A 342 -9.54 -1.12 17.46
CA GLY A 342 -10.69 -0.51 16.78
C GLY A 342 -11.26 0.72 17.50
N ASP A 343 -10.54 1.28 18.46
CA ASP A 343 -10.94 2.48 19.21
C ASP A 343 -10.52 3.75 18.47
N PHE A 344 -11.49 4.47 17.89
CA PHE A 344 -11.24 5.73 17.16
C PHE A 344 -10.55 6.83 18.00
N SER A 345 -10.53 6.71 19.33
CA SER A 345 -9.79 7.63 20.20
C SER A 345 -8.30 7.33 20.30
N LYS A 346 -7.85 6.18 19.75
CA LYS A 346 -6.47 5.70 19.79
C LYS A 346 -5.92 5.45 18.38
N PRO A 347 -5.84 6.49 17.53
CA PRO A 347 -5.17 6.38 16.23
C PRO A 347 -3.69 6.05 16.43
N ARG A 348 -3.16 5.09 15.65
CA ARG A 348 -1.73 4.80 15.65
C ARG A 348 -1.24 4.23 14.33
N ILE A 349 -0.26 4.90 13.73
CA ILE A 349 0.36 4.45 12.47
C ILE A 349 1.81 4.95 12.37
N SER A 350 2.68 4.19 11.70
CA SER A 350 4.07 4.61 11.44
C SER A 350 4.12 5.91 10.61
N ALA A 351 4.90 6.90 11.05
CA ALA A 351 5.15 8.11 10.27
C ALA A 351 5.88 7.79 8.96
N GLY A 352 6.88 6.91 8.99
CA GLY A 352 7.68 6.54 7.83
C GLY A 352 6.86 5.88 6.72
N VAL A 353 6.06 4.86 7.07
CA VAL A 353 5.16 4.19 6.12
C VAL A 353 4.08 5.15 5.61
N THR A 354 3.55 6.01 6.47
CA THR A 354 2.51 6.98 6.09
C THR A 354 3.03 8.00 5.08
N LEU A 355 4.22 8.58 5.32
CA LEU A 355 4.90 9.48 4.38
C LEU A 355 5.11 8.82 3.03
N TYR A 356 5.64 7.60 3.03
CA TYR A 356 5.82 6.81 1.82
C TYR A 356 4.48 6.65 1.09
N THR A 357 3.42 6.23 1.78
CA THR A 357 2.09 6.05 1.20
C THR A 357 1.52 7.34 0.62
N ILE A 358 1.61 8.47 1.32
CA ILE A 358 1.11 9.77 0.86
C ILE A 358 1.82 10.19 -0.43
N ILE A 359 3.15 10.16 -0.47
CA ILE A 359 3.92 10.51 -1.67
C ILE A 359 3.54 9.59 -2.83
N ARG A 360 3.42 8.29 -2.57
CA ARG A 360 3.01 7.34 -3.61
C ARG A 360 1.63 7.65 -4.16
N MET A 361 0.66 7.94 -3.30
CA MET A 361 -0.71 8.28 -3.69
C MET A 361 -0.80 9.63 -4.38
N ALA A 362 0.07 10.59 -4.02
CA ALA A 362 0.05 11.94 -4.56
C ALA A 362 0.82 12.10 -5.87
N PHE A 363 1.80 11.26 -6.19
CA PHE A 363 2.71 11.54 -7.31
C PHE A 363 3.10 10.33 -8.17
N THR A 364 2.62 9.12 -7.86
CA THR A 364 3.17 7.90 -8.52
C THR A 364 2.13 6.97 -9.15
N TRP A 365 0.86 7.40 -9.21
CA TRP A 365 -0.18 6.61 -9.86
C TRP A 365 0.02 6.55 -11.38
N LYS A 366 -0.40 5.43 -11.98
CA LYS A 366 -0.40 5.20 -13.43
C LYS A 366 -1.81 4.95 -13.92
N GLY A 367 -2.20 5.65 -14.98
CA GLY A 367 -3.54 5.67 -15.55
C GLY A 367 -4.52 6.45 -14.69
N ALA A 368 -4.87 5.93 -13.52
CA ALA A 368 -5.79 6.55 -12.56
C ALA A 368 -5.35 6.25 -11.12
N LEU A 369 -5.79 7.08 -10.17
CA LEU A 369 -5.49 6.86 -8.74
C LEU A 369 -6.00 5.50 -8.27
N ILE A 370 -7.26 5.17 -8.58
CA ILE A 370 -7.91 3.90 -8.20
C ILE A 370 -8.29 3.12 -9.46
N TRP A 371 -8.27 1.79 -9.35
CA TRP A 371 -8.73 0.85 -10.35
C TRP A 371 -9.78 -0.09 -9.73
N LYS A 372 -11.04 0.13 -10.09
CA LYS A 372 -12.21 -0.61 -9.58
C LYS A 372 -12.29 -2.00 -10.19
N MET A 373 -12.29 -3.02 -9.34
CA MET A 373 -12.59 -4.39 -9.76
C MET A 373 -14.04 -4.50 -10.23
N GLN A 374 -14.26 -5.23 -11.33
CA GLN A 374 -15.60 -5.44 -11.93
C GLN A 374 -16.29 -6.73 -11.42
N ALA A 375 -15.67 -7.41 -10.46
CA ALA A 375 -16.24 -8.49 -9.64
C ALA A 375 -15.63 -8.43 -8.23
N GLY A 376 -15.96 -9.39 -7.36
CA GLY A 376 -15.33 -9.48 -6.03
C GLY A 376 -13.85 -9.80 -6.13
N MET A 377 -13.05 -9.44 -5.12
CA MET A 377 -11.60 -9.63 -5.16
C MET A 377 -11.22 -11.12 -5.36
N GLY A 378 -11.97 -12.05 -4.77
CA GLY A 378 -11.88 -13.49 -5.01
C GLY A 378 -11.90 -13.83 -6.49
N ASP A 379 -12.84 -13.27 -7.24
CA ASP A 379 -13.08 -13.62 -8.64
C ASP A 379 -12.15 -12.86 -9.59
N THR A 380 -11.76 -11.63 -9.22
CA THR A 380 -10.90 -10.75 -10.02
C THR A 380 -9.41 -11.03 -9.80
N VAL A 381 -8.99 -11.44 -8.60
CA VAL A 381 -7.57 -11.60 -8.25
C VAL A 381 -7.25 -13.07 -8.00
N PHE A 382 -7.99 -13.73 -7.12
CA PHE A 382 -7.63 -15.04 -6.61
C PHE A 382 -8.03 -16.20 -7.53
N THR A 383 -9.12 -16.08 -8.28
CA THR A 383 -9.49 -17.06 -9.31
C THR A 383 -8.44 -17.14 -10.42
N PRO A 384 -8.02 -16.02 -11.07
CA PRO A 384 -6.94 -16.05 -12.05
C PRO A 384 -5.64 -16.66 -11.50
N LEU A 385 -5.20 -16.22 -10.30
CA LEU A 385 -4.01 -16.76 -9.65
C LEU A 385 -4.14 -18.27 -9.40
N TYR A 386 -5.25 -18.72 -8.83
CA TYR A 386 -5.50 -20.14 -8.58
C TYR A 386 -5.42 -20.97 -9.85
N ARG A 387 -6.11 -20.55 -10.92
CA ARG A 387 -6.13 -21.28 -12.19
C ARG A 387 -4.76 -21.35 -12.86
N VAL A 388 -4.02 -20.23 -12.87
CA VAL A 388 -2.66 -20.20 -13.41
C VAL A 388 -1.73 -21.09 -12.58
N LEU A 389 -1.75 -20.98 -11.26
CA LEU A 389 -0.92 -21.82 -10.38
C LEU A 389 -1.26 -23.31 -10.50
N GLN A 390 -2.54 -23.66 -10.60
CA GLN A 390 -2.99 -25.03 -10.85
C GLN A 390 -2.45 -25.55 -12.19
N LYS A 391 -2.54 -24.75 -13.27
CA LYS A 391 -1.97 -25.09 -14.59
C LYS A 391 -0.45 -25.25 -14.55
N ARG A 392 0.23 -24.48 -13.70
CA ARG A 392 1.68 -24.58 -13.43
C ARG A 392 2.05 -25.75 -12.51
N GLY A 393 1.08 -26.57 -12.07
CA GLY A 393 1.31 -27.78 -11.28
C GLY A 393 1.41 -27.56 -9.77
N VAL A 394 1.05 -26.37 -9.27
CA VAL A 394 0.94 -26.12 -7.83
C VAL A 394 -0.24 -26.89 -7.27
N LYS A 395 0.00 -27.62 -6.17
CA LYS A 395 -1.01 -28.44 -5.48
C LYS A 395 -1.67 -27.63 -4.38
N PHE A 396 -2.98 -27.81 -4.19
CA PHE A 396 -3.73 -27.15 -3.12
C PHE A 396 -4.35 -28.17 -2.17
N LYS A 397 -4.07 -28.02 -0.88
CA LYS A 397 -4.65 -28.80 0.22
C LYS A 397 -5.62 -27.93 1.00
N PHE A 398 -6.87 -27.88 0.55
CA PHE A 398 -7.98 -27.24 1.26
C PHE A 398 -8.37 -28.02 2.51
N PHE A 399 -9.02 -27.37 3.47
CA PHE A 399 -9.38 -27.93 4.77
C PHE A 399 -8.18 -28.39 5.61
N HIS A 400 -7.00 -27.80 5.38
CA HIS A 400 -5.77 -28.10 6.12
C HIS A 400 -5.33 -26.85 6.88
N ARG A 401 -5.44 -26.90 8.19
CA ARG A 401 -5.10 -25.81 9.09
C ARG A 401 -3.78 -26.09 9.79
N VAL A 402 -2.78 -25.26 9.57
CA VAL A 402 -1.51 -25.34 10.32
C VAL A 402 -1.81 -25.12 11.80
N LYS A 403 -1.35 -26.01 12.67
CA LYS A 403 -1.55 -25.92 14.12
C LYS A 403 -0.30 -25.45 14.83
N LYS A 404 0.87 -25.92 14.38
CA LYS A 404 2.15 -25.61 15.02
C LYS A 404 3.34 -25.88 14.09
N LEU A 405 4.33 -24.99 14.14
CA LEU A 405 5.67 -25.17 13.57
C LEU A 405 6.62 -25.62 14.68
N HIS A 406 7.27 -26.77 14.47
CA HIS A 406 8.25 -27.32 15.40
C HIS A 406 9.65 -27.05 14.86
N VAL A 407 10.46 -26.39 15.69
CA VAL A 407 11.83 -26.01 15.34
C VAL A 407 12.76 -27.21 15.53
N ALA A 408 13.70 -27.41 14.61
CA ALA A 408 14.71 -28.45 14.70
C ALA A 408 15.61 -28.29 15.94
N GLU A 409 16.26 -29.37 16.38
CA GLU A 409 17.15 -29.34 17.55
C GLU A 409 18.28 -28.30 17.42
N ASP A 410 18.77 -28.07 16.19
CA ASP A 410 19.83 -27.10 15.90
C ASP A 410 19.36 -25.64 15.90
N LYS A 411 18.05 -25.42 16.02
CA LYS A 411 17.35 -24.12 16.05
C LYS A 411 17.51 -23.28 14.79
N ARG A 412 17.84 -23.90 13.66
CA ARG A 412 18.09 -23.19 12.39
C ARG A 412 17.03 -23.43 11.33
N SER A 413 16.19 -24.43 11.51
CA SER A 413 15.14 -24.81 10.55
C SER A 413 13.86 -25.26 11.25
N ILE A 414 12.79 -25.39 10.46
CA ILE A 414 11.58 -26.12 10.87
C ILE A 414 11.82 -27.60 10.56
N ASP A 415 11.54 -28.48 11.53
CA ASP A 415 11.65 -29.93 11.37
C ASP A 415 10.31 -30.58 11.04
N THR A 416 9.26 -30.17 11.76
CA THR A 416 7.92 -30.73 11.61
C THR A 416 6.87 -29.64 11.62
N ILE A 417 5.78 -29.85 10.88
CA ILE A 417 4.59 -28.99 10.88
C ILE A 417 3.40 -29.84 11.27
N THR A 418 2.72 -29.50 12.37
CA THR A 418 1.44 -30.11 12.72
C THR A 418 0.32 -29.43 11.95
N VAL A 419 -0.50 -30.22 11.28
CA VAL A 419 -1.62 -29.75 10.47
C VAL A 419 -2.89 -30.47 10.91
N GLY A 420 -3.92 -29.71 11.26
CA GLY A 420 -5.26 -30.22 11.48
C GLY A 420 -6.00 -30.35 10.16
N VAL A 421 -6.61 -31.51 9.93
CA VAL A 421 -7.50 -31.74 8.79
C VAL A 421 -8.93 -31.48 9.26
N GLN A 422 -9.61 -30.54 8.62
CA GLN A 422 -10.95 -30.11 9.02
C GLN A 422 -12.06 -30.96 8.37
N ALA A 423 -11.83 -31.47 7.16
CA ALA A 423 -12.75 -32.33 6.43
C ALA A 423 -12.00 -33.23 5.43
N LYS A 424 -12.55 -34.42 5.15
CA LYS A 424 -12.06 -35.33 4.11
C LYS A 424 -12.96 -35.27 2.89
N LEU A 425 -12.36 -35.46 1.71
CA LEU A 425 -13.09 -35.61 0.46
C LEU A 425 -13.72 -37.01 0.37
N LYS A 426 -14.89 -37.11 -0.23
CA LYS A 426 -15.53 -38.41 -0.53
C LYS A 426 -14.64 -39.27 -1.43
N ASN A 427 -13.94 -38.63 -2.36
CA ASN A 427 -12.94 -39.28 -3.20
C ASN A 427 -11.54 -38.72 -2.87
N PRO A 428 -10.71 -39.47 -2.12
CA PRO A 428 -9.38 -39.00 -1.72
C PRO A 428 -8.39 -38.90 -2.89
N ASP A 429 -8.67 -39.53 -4.03
CA ASP A 429 -7.81 -39.51 -5.22
C ASP A 429 -8.08 -38.27 -6.10
N GLN A 430 -9.04 -37.42 -5.73
CA GLN A 430 -9.39 -36.20 -6.45
C GLN A 430 -9.03 -34.96 -5.63
N GLU A 431 -8.77 -33.85 -6.32
CA GLU A 431 -8.65 -32.54 -5.70
C GLU A 431 -10.04 -31.92 -5.50
N TYR A 432 -10.22 -31.23 -4.37
CA TYR A 432 -11.41 -30.42 -4.12
C TYR A 432 -11.55 -29.37 -5.21
N GLN A 433 -12.74 -29.24 -5.79
CA GLN A 433 -13.04 -28.23 -6.81
C GLN A 433 -13.75 -27.04 -6.15
N PRO A 434 -13.06 -25.91 -5.91
CA PRO A 434 -13.58 -24.85 -5.03
C PRO A 434 -14.41 -23.78 -5.76
N LEU A 435 -14.54 -23.84 -7.08
CA LEU A 435 -15.13 -22.77 -7.88
C LEU A 435 -16.51 -23.15 -8.44
N ILE A 436 -17.39 -22.15 -8.54
CA ILE A 436 -18.67 -22.20 -9.26
C ILE A 436 -18.64 -21.25 -10.47
N THR A 437 -19.33 -21.58 -11.54
CA THR A 437 -19.50 -20.66 -12.67
C THR A 437 -20.79 -19.85 -12.53
N ILE A 438 -20.67 -18.51 -12.45
CA ILE A 438 -21.80 -17.57 -12.39
C ILE A 438 -21.65 -16.59 -13.55
N LYS A 439 -22.68 -16.53 -14.42
CA LYS A 439 -22.68 -15.65 -15.61
C LYS A 439 -21.43 -15.81 -16.50
N GLY A 440 -20.91 -17.04 -16.62
CA GLY A 440 -19.71 -17.34 -17.40
C GLY A 440 -18.38 -17.03 -16.69
N LEU A 441 -18.40 -16.53 -15.45
CA LEU A 441 -17.21 -16.26 -14.65
C LEU A 441 -17.04 -17.32 -13.55
N GLU A 442 -15.84 -17.86 -13.40
CA GLU A 442 -15.51 -18.72 -12.27
C GLU A 442 -15.35 -17.90 -10.98
N CYS A 443 -16.08 -18.29 -9.95
CA CYS A 443 -16.19 -17.54 -8.71
C CYS A 443 -16.05 -18.45 -7.49
N TRP A 444 -15.68 -17.88 -6.34
CA TRP A 444 -15.65 -18.60 -5.07
C TRP A 444 -17.03 -18.59 -4.40
N PRO A 445 -17.57 -19.72 -3.93
CA PRO A 445 -18.80 -19.73 -3.14
C PRO A 445 -18.54 -19.28 -1.70
N SER A 446 -19.56 -18.69 -1.06
CA SER A 446 -19.52 -18.29 0.36
C SER A 446 -19.57 -19.46 1.35
N THR A 447 -19.82 -20.67 0.86
CA THR A 447 -19.81 -21.92 1.64
C THR A 447 -19.14 -23.01 0.80
N PRO A 448 -18.57 -24.05 1.43
CA PRO A 448 -17.97 -25.16 0.68
C PRO A 448 -19.03 -26.00 -0.04
N PHE A 449 -18.59 -26.74 -1.04
CA PHE A 449 -19.38 -27.78 -1.71
C PHE A 449 -19.40 -29.05 -0.86
N TYR A 450 -20.38 -29.11 0.04
CA TYR A 450 -20.56 -30.22 0.98
C TYR A 450 -20.76 -31.58 0.30
N ASP A 451 -21.26 -31.61 -0.93
CA ASP A 451 -21.41 -32.83 -1.71
C ASP A 451 -20.07 -33.51 -2.05
N GLN A 452 -18.96 -32.77 -2.02
CA GLN A 452 -17.60 -33.30 -2.18
C GLN A 452 -17.00 -33.84 -0.87
N LEU A 453 -17.60 -33.57 0.28
CA LEU A 453 -17.04 -33.87 1.61
C LEU A 453 -17.70 -35.11 2.24
N VAL A 454 -16.91 -35.92 2.95
CA VAL A 454 -17.43 -37.00 3.81
C VAL A 454 -18.34 -36.37 4.88
N ASP A 455 -19.52 -36.94 5.08
CA ASP A 455 -20.54 -36.43 6.00
C ASP A 455 -20.95 -34.96 5.77
N GLY A 456 -20.92 -34.51 4.51
CA GLY A 456 -21.21 -33.13 4.11
C GLY A 456 -22.48 -32.50 4.70
N ASP A 457 -23.56 -33.26 4.86
CA ASP A 457 -24.82 -32.76 5.43
C ASP A 457 -24.66 -32.31 6.90
N ALA A 458 -23.85 -33.04 7.69
CA ALA A 458 -23.55 -32.68 9.07
C ALA A 458 -22.58 -31.49 9.15
N LEU A 459 -21.77 -31.28 8.11
CA LEU A 459 -20.78 -30.21 8.04
C LEU A 459 -21.40 -28.85 7.67
N GLN A 460 -22.66 -28.77 7.26
CA GLN A 460 -23.32 -27.50 6.90
C GLN A 460 -23.39 -26.49 8.05
N ALA A 461 -23.37 -26.97 9.30
CA ALA A 461 -23.34 -26.13 10.49
C ALA A 461 -21.92 -25.71 10.93
N VAL A 462 -20.87 -26.20 10.24
CA VAL A 462 -19.48 -25.98 10.60
C VAL A 462 -18.92 -24.74 9.90
N ASN A 463 -18.35 -23.82 10.67
CA ASN A 463 -17.62 -22.69 10.11
C ASN A 463 -16.14 -23.05 9.88
N PHE A 464 -15.78 -23.49 8.68
CA PHE A 464 -14.39 -23.87 8.37
C PHE A 464 -13.40 -22.70 8.37
N GLU A 465 -13.88 -21.46 8.39
CA GLU A 465 -13.04 -20.25 8.49
C GLU A 465 -12.88 -19.78 9.95
N ASP A 466 -13.53 -20.44 10.91
CA ASP A 466 -13.25 -20.26 12.33
C ASP A 466 -12.05 -21.11 12.77
N TRP A 467 -11.06 -20.46 13.37
CA TRP A 467 -9.90 -21.13 13.94
C TRP A 467 -10.24 -22.11 15.06
N CYS A 468 -11.36 -21.89 15.77
CA CYS A 468 -11.81 -22.74 16.87
C CYS A 468 -12.54 -24.00 16.41
N THR A 469 -12.87 -24.11 15.11
CA THR A 469 -13.53 -25.29 14.56
C THR A 469 -12.68 -26.54 14.82
N PRO A 470 -13.22 -27.61 15.41
CA PRO A 470 -12.45 -28.83 15.67
C PRO A 470 -11.90 -29.47 14.39
N ASP A 471 -10.71 -30.04 14.48
CA ASP A 471 -10.13 -30.89 13.42
C ASP A 471 -10.66 -32.32 13.58
N ILE A 472 -10.84 -33.04 12.46
CA ILE A 472 -11.23 -34.46 12.48
C ILE A 472 -10.04 -35.39 12.65
N GLU A 473 -8.85 -34.93 12.29
CA GLU A 473 -7.57 -35.59 12.56
C GLU A 473 -6.42 -34.58 12.53
N GLU A 474 -5.27 -34.99 13.09
CA GLU A 474 -4.02 -34.25 12.97
C GLU A 474 -3.00 -35.10 12.20
N ILE A 475 -2.27 -34.45 11.30
CA ILE A 475 -1.16 -35.02 10.55
C ILE A 475 0.11 -34.23 10.83
N GLN A 476 1.26 -34.86 10.56
CA GLN A 476 2.57 -34.22 10.64
C GLN A 476 3.18 -34.19 9.25
N LEU A 477 3.70 -33.03 8.85
CA LEU A 477 4.57 -32.88 7.70
C LEU A 477 6.00 -32.83 8.20
N GLN A 478 6.88 -33.65 7.65
CA GLN A 478 8.28 -33.76 8.08
C GLN A 478 9.25 -33.22 7.01
N THR A 479 10.25 -32.46 7.46
CA THR A 479 11.34 -32.00 6.60
C THR A 479 12.10 -33.18 5.96
N GLY A 480 12.40 -33.09 4.66
CA GLY A 480 13.02 -34.14 3.86
C GLY A 480 12.06 -35.25 3.39
N VAL A 481 10.83 -35.28 3.90
CA VAL A 481 9.79 -36.24 3.48
C VAL A 481 8.67 -35.51 2.74
N ASP A 482 8.04 -34.54 3.39
CA ASP A 482 6.88 -33.82 2.87
C ASP A 482 7.28 -32.46 2.28
N PHE A 483 8.32 -31.82 2.84
CA PHE A 483 8.86 -30.57 2.35
C PHE A 483 10.36 -30.47 2.60
N ASP A 484 11.07 -29.70 1.78
CA ASP A 484 12.47 -29.33 1.99
C ASP A 484 12.58 -27.88 2.49
N LYS A 485 11.65 -27.02 2.07
CA LYS A 485 11.51 -25.64 2.56
C LYS A 485 10.07 -25.30 2.86
N VAL A 486 9.89 -24.37 3.78
CA VAL A 486 8.58 -23.86 4.20
C VAL A 486 8.49 -22.36 3.98
N VAL A 487 7.35 -21.90 3.48
CA VAL A 487 6.97 -20.49 3.39
C VAL A 487 5.80 -20.27 4.34
N LEU A 488 5.98 -19.40 5.34
CA LEU A 488 4.91 -19.00 6.26
C LEU A 488 4.15 -17.81 5.67
N GLY A 489 3.03 -18.08 5.00
CA GLY A 489 2.13 -17.08 4.42
C GLY A 489 0.91 -16.75 5.28
N ILE A 490 0.83 -17.28 6.50
CA ILE A 490 -0.23 -17.00 7.48
C ILE A 490 0.07 -15.65 8.16
N SER A 491 -0.98 -14.86 8.41
CA SER A 491 -0.84 -13.54 9.05
C SER A 491 -0.25 -13.62 10.46
N ILE A 492 0.53 -12.60 10.83
CA ILE A 492 1.20 -12.46 12.14
C ILE A 492 0.25 -12.61 13.34
N GLY A 493 -1.02 -12.27 13.19
CA GLY A 493 -2.04 -12.46 14.24
C GLY A 493 -2.21 -13.90 14.70
N MET A 494 -1.73 -14.88 13.92
CA MET A 494 -1.73 -16.31 14.27
C MET A 494 -0.42 -16.81 14.88
N PHE A 495 0.67 -16.03 14.82
CA PHE A 495 1.98 -16.46 15.29
C PHE A 495 2.02 -16.86 16.77
N PRO A 496 1.29 -16.20 17.71
CA PRO A 496 1.22 -16.65 19.09
C PRO A 496 0.73 -18.10 19.27
N TYR A 497 0.02 -18.66 18.29
CA TYR A 497 -0.56 -20.00 18.36
C TYR A 497 0.26 -21.02 17.56
N ILE A 498 0.77 -20.65 16.39
CA ILE A 498 1.44 -21.58 15.48
C ILE A 498 2.97 -21.53 15.56
N CYS A 499 3.55 -20.48 16.13
CA CYS A 499 5.00 -20.24 16.16
C CYS A 499 5.59 -20.24 17.58
N CYS A 500 4.95 -20.90 18.56
CA CYS A 500 5.41 -20.87 19.96
C CYS A 500 6.89 -21.23 20.11
N ASP A 501 7.35 -22.29 19.43
CA ASP A 501 8.74 -22.74 19.51
C ASP A 501 9.71 -21.68 18.93
N LEU A 502 9.32 -21.00 17.84
CA LEU A 502 10.12 -19.90 17.27
C LEU A 502 10.18 -18.71 18.23
N ILE A 503 9.07 -18.36 18.87
CA ILE A 503 8.97 -17.26 19.84
C ILE A 503 9.83 -17.54 21.07
N GLU A 504 9.79 -18.78 21.59
CA GLU A 504 10.59 -19.19 22.76
C GLU A 504 12.09 -19.19 22.47
N GLN A 505 12.49 -19.49 21.23
CA GLN A 505 13.89 -19.68 20.86
C GLN A 505 14.54 -18.45 20.23
N ASN A 506 13.75 -17.48 19.75
CA ASN A 506 14.25 -16.31 19.04
C ASN A 506 13.66 -15.00 19.60
N ALA A 507 14.52 -14.23 20.27
CA ALA A 507 14.13 -12.96 20.91
C ALA A 507 13.58 -11.92 19.91
N ALA A 508 14.06 -11.91 18.65
CA ALA A 508 13.54 -11.01 17.63
C ALA A 508 12.12 -11.40 17.19
N TRP A 509 11.83 -12.71 17.10
CA TRP A 509 10.46 -13.20 16.87
C TRP A 509 9.53 -12.84 18.01
N LYS A 510 9.99 -13.01 19.25
CA LYS A 510 9.23 -12.59 20.42
C LYS A 510 8.92 -11.09 20.39
N ALA A 511 9.93 -10.26 20.12
CA ALA A 511 9.74 -8.82 20.02
C ALA A 511 8.73 -8.44 18.92
N MET A 512 8.84 -9.06 17.74
CA MET A 512 7.90 -8.83 16.64
C MET A 512 6.45 -9.17 17.03
N VAL A 513 6.23 -10.32 17.66
CA VAL A 513 4.88 -10.77 18.08
C VAL A 513 4.31 -9.91 19.21
N ASP A 514 5.16 -9.45 20.14
CA ASP A 514 4.72 -8.62 21.26
C ASP A 514 4.37 -7.18 20.83
N GLN A 515 5.04 -6.65 19.80
CA GLN A 515 4.97 -5.24 19.40
C GLN A 515 4.10 -4.98 18.17
N VAL A 516 4.08 -5.88 17.18
CA VAL A 516 3.28 -5.70 15.96
C VAL A 516 1.83 -6.12 16.24
N ARG A 517 0.96 -5.13 16.40
CA ARG A 517 -0.48 -5.35 16.63
C ARG A 517 -1.20 -5.61 15.31
N THR A 518 -2.29 -6.39 15.39
CA THR A 518 -3.23 -6.58 14.29
C THR A 518 -4.60 -6.11 14.73
N VAL A 519 -5.27 -5.31 13.91
CA VAL A 519 -6.69 -5.00 14.10
C VAL A 519 -7.49 -6.26 13.78
N ARG A 520 -8.43 -6.61 14.66
CA ARG A 520 -9.29 -7.80 14.57
C ARG A 520 -10.73 -7.41 14.30
#